data_AF-A0A448ZEH6-F1
#
_entry.id   AF-A0A448ZEH6-F1
#
_cell.length_a   1.000
_cell.length_b   1.000
_cell.length_c   1.000
_cell.angle_alpha   90.00
_cell.angle_beta   90.00
_cell.angle_gamma   90.00
#
_symmetry.space_group_name_H-M   'P 1'
#
loop_
_entity.id
_entity.type
_entity.pdbx_description
1 polymer ?
#
loop_
_entity_poly.entity_id
_entity_poly.type
_entity_poly.pdbx_seq_one_letter_code
_entity_poly.pdbx_strand_id
1 'polypeptide(L)' 'MPLVLDEYEDDDWDELPAEIQKLCEGIGYTQKLWDKDKDPECFDKDWEELTPTEQEAAAKLGYTPETWDEEE' A
#
# COMPACT_ATOMS: atom_id res chain seq x y z
N MET A 1 -1.49 15.22 -3.73
CA MET A 1 -2.76 14.49 -3.94
C MET A 1 -2.89 13.59 -2.74
N PRO A 2 -4.07 13.46 -2.11
CA PRO A 2 -4.24 12.45 -1.07
C PRO A 2 -3.96 11.07 -1.68
N LEU A 3 -3.36 10.20 -0.89
CA LEU A 3 -3.11 8.82 -1.30
C LEU A 3 -4.46 8.14 -1.46
N VAL A 4 -4.58 7.25 -2.46
CA VAL A 4 -5.82 6.48 -2.64
C VAL A 4 -6.04 5.58 -1.44
N LEU A 5 -4.96 5.07 -0.83
CA LEU A 5 -5.05 4.22 0.37
C LEU A 5 -5.67 4.93 1.57
N ASP A 6 -5.33 6.20 1.77
CA ASP A 6 -5.82 7.07 2.86
C ASP A 6 -7.35 7.22 2.78
N GLU A 7 -7.93 7.22 1.58
CA GLU A 7 -9.39 7.28 1.42
C GLU A 7 -10.12 6.02 1.89
N TYR A 8 -9.43 4.90 2.04
CA TYR A 8 -10.00 3.63 2.45
C TYR A 8 -9.44 3.11 3.79
N GLU A 9 -8.64 3.89 4.52
CA GLU A 9 -8.05 3.42 5.80
C GLU A 9 -9.12 2.98 6.82
N ASP A 10 -10.32 3.57 6.74
CA ASP A 10 -11.48 3.27 7.58
C ASP A 10 -12.37 2.14 7.02
N ASP A 11 -12.13 1.67 5.79
CA ASP A 11 -12.91 0.59 5.15
C ASP A 11 -12.31 -0.79 5.49
N ASP A 12 -13.18 -1.79 5.67
CA ASP A 12 -12.75 -3.17 5.82
C ASP A 12 -12.10 -3.67 4.51
N TRP A 13 -11.16 -4.62 4.59
CA TRP A 13 -10.49 -5.17 3.41
C TRP A 13 -11.48 -5.67 2.34
N ASP A 14 -12.61 -6.26 2.77
CA ASP A 14 -13.66 -6.76 1.89
C ASP A 14 -14.51 -5.63 1.23
N GLU A 15 -14.48 -4.42 1.78
CA GLU A 15 -15.14 -3.22 1.22
C GLU A 15 -14.26 -2.52 0.17
N LEU A 16 -12.95 -2.74 0.21
CA LEU A 16 -12.02 -2.25 -0.79
C LEU A 16 -12.40 -2.71 -2.21
N PRO A 17 -12.26 -1.85 -3.22
CA PRO A 17 -12.38 -2.26 -4.60
C PRO A 17 -11.39 -3.39 -4.93
N ALA A 18 -11.81 -4.37 -5.73
CA ALA A 18 -10.95 -5.50 -6.13
C ALA A 18 -9.65 -5.06 -6.85
N GLU A 19 -9.62 -3.84 -7.40
CA GLU A 19 -8.39 -3.24 -7.93
C GLU A 19 -7.45 -2.84 -6.78
N ILE A 20 -7.94 -2.12 -5.77
CA ILE A 20 -7.18 -1.71 -4.59
C ILE A 20 -6.66 -2.91 -3.82
N GLN A 21 -7.51 -3.92 -3.55
CA GLN A 21 -7.07 -5.16 -2.89
C GLN A 21 -5.88 -5.79 -3.62
N LYS A 22 -5.91 -5.87 -4.96
CA LYS A 22 -4.80 -6.42 -5.74
C LYS A 22 -3.54 -5.56 -5.69
N LEU A 23 -3.69 -4.24 -5.61
CA LEU A 23 -2.55 -3.33 -5.46
C LEU A 23 -1.93 -3.48 -4.07
N CYS A 24 -2.76 -3.55 -3.02
CA CYS A 24 -2.36 -3.85 -1.66
C CYS A 24 -1.64 -5.20 -1.59
N GLU A 25 -2.21 -6.27 -2.16
CA GLU A 25 -1.54 -7.57 -2.29
C GLU A 25 -0.22 -7.47 -3.07
N GLY A 26 -0.19 -6.62 -4.08
CA GLY A 26 0.99 -6.34 -4.90
C GLY A 26 2.13 -5.68 -4.15
N ILE A 27 1.83 -4.87 -3.12
CA ILE A 27 2.81 -4.31 -2.17
C ILE A 27 3.05 -5.21 -0.97
N GLY A 28 2.31 -6.32 -0.81
CA GLY A 28 2.46 -7.25 0.31
C GLY A 28 1.49 -7.02 1.48
N TYR A 29 0.59 -6.05 1.36
CA TYR A 29 -0.57 -5.95 2.25
C TYR A 29 -1.44 -7.20 2.10
N THR A 30 -1.95 -7.69 3.21
CA THR A 30 -2.89 -8.81 3.22
C THR A 30 -4.06 -8.47 4.11
N GLN A 31 -5.22 -9.10 3.89
CA GLN A 31 -6.40 -8.92 4.75
C GLN A 31 -6.06 -9.02 6.25
N LYS A 32 -5.18 -9.95 6.64
CA LYS A 32 -4.77 -10.11 8.05
C LYS A 32 -3.94 -8.96 8.61
N LEU A 33 -3.19 -8.27 7.75
CA LEU A 33 -2.38 -7.11 8.10
C LEU A 33 -3.28 -5.87 8.16
N TRP A 34 -4.13 -5.72 7.16
CA TRP A 34 -5.17 -4.70 7.09
C TRP A 34 -6.11 -4.73 8.30
N ASP A 35 -6.74 -5.88 8.59
CA ASP A 35 -7.63 -6.08 9.75
C ASP A 35 -6.93 -5.87 11.11
N LYS A 36 -5.61 -5.76 11.11
CA LYS A 36 -4.79 -5.56 12.32
C LYS A 36 -4.15 -4.19 12.38
N ASP A 37 -4.44 -3.31 11.42
CA ASP A 37 -3.79 -2.00 11.26
C ASP A 37 -2.26 -2.17 11.31
N LYS A 38 -1.76 -3.13 10.53
CA LYS A 38 -0.33 -3.44 10.46
C LYS A 38 0.19 -3.26 9.06
N ASP A 39 1.32 -2.59 8.98
CA ASP A 39 2.06 -2.47 7.74
C ASP A 39 2.77 -3.77 7.37
N PRO A 40 2.81 -4.11 6.07
CA PRO A 40 3.65 -5.20 5.58
C PRO A 40 5.12 -4.83 5.61
N GLU A 41 5.99 -5.85 5.58
CA GLU A 41 7.46 -5.70 5.57
C GLU A 41 8.01 -4.92 4.36
N CYS A 42 7.16 -4.55 3.39
CA CYS A 42 7.56 -3.67 2.30
C CYS A 42 7.71 -2.22 2.78
N PHE A 43 6.94 -1.77 3.77
CA PHE A 43 7.05 -0.43 4.36
C PHE A 43 8.30 -0.29 5.25
N ASP A 44 8.89 -1.42 5.68
CA ASP A 44 10.21 -1.45 6.31
C ASP A 44 11.37 -1.27 5.30
N LYS A 45 11.07 -1.20 3.99
CA LYS A 45 12.05 -1.07 2.92
C LYS A 45 11.86 0.25 2.16
N ASP A 46 12.97 0.81 1.70
CA ASP A 46 12.95 1.97 0.83
C ASP A 46 12.29 1.62 -0.52
N TRP A 47 11.73 2.63 -1.21
CA TRP A 47 11.09 2.46 -2.51
C TRP A 47 12.04 1.79 -3.53
N GLU A 48 13.33 2.10 -3.46
CA GLU A 48 14.35 1.53 -4.33
C GLU A 48 14.63 0.03 -4.07
N GLU A 49 14.31 -0.46 -2.87
CA GLU A 49 14.41 -1.88 -2.50
C GLU A 49 13.16 -2.69 -2.86
N LEU A 50 12.05 -2.02 -3.18
CA LEU A 50 10.83 -2.64 -3.68
C LEU A 50 11.05 -3.27 -5.05
N THR A 51 10.36 -4.37 -5.31
CA THR A 51 10.26 -4.98 -6.62
C THR A 51 9.47 -4.10 -7.58
N PRO A 52 9.68 -4.23 -8.92
CA PRO A 52 8.95 -3.43 -9.90
C PRO A 52 7.43 -3.54 -9.77
N THR A 53 6.93 -4.70 -9.35
CA THR A 53 5.50 -4.94 -9.15
C THR A 53 4.95 -4.19 -7.93
N GLU A 54 5.72 -4.15 -6.83
CA GLU A 54 5.38 -3.38 -5.63
C GLU A 54 5.37 -1.87 -5.96
N GLN A 55 6.39 -1.37 -6.64
CA GLN A 55 6.45 0.04 -7.06
C GLN A 55 5.29 0.44 -7.99
N GLU A 56 4.95 -0.40 -8.97
CA GLU A 56 3.79 -0.14 -9.85
C GLU A 56 2.48 -0.13 -9.06
N ALA A 57 2.35 -1.00 -8.05
CA ALA A 57 1.17 -1.07 -7.23
C ALA A 57 1.04 0.15 -6.31
N ALA A 58 2.12 0.51 -5.63
CA ALA A 58 2.22 1.71 -4.81
C ALA A 58 1.94 2.98 -5.63
N ALA A 59 2.49 3.08 -6.85
CA ALA A 59 2.24 4.19 -7.77
C ALA A 59 0.76 4.33 -8.15
N LYS A 60 0.04 3.21 -8.33
CA LYS A 60 -1.40 3.22 -8.60
C LYS A 60 -2.24 3.55 -7.36
N LEU A 61 -1.74 3.23 -6.18
CA LEU A 61 -2.30 3.66 -4.89
C LEU A 61 -2.00 5.13 -4.58
N GLY A 62 -1.24 5.82 -5.45
CA GLY A 62 -0.91 7.24 -5.31
C GLY A 62 0.40 7.52 -4.58
N TYR A 63 1.11 6.47 -4.14
CA TYR A 63 2.43 6.62 -3.54
C TYR A 63 3.45 7.02 -4.61
N THR A 64 4.29 7.97 -4.27
CA THR A 64 5.53 8.27 -4.98
C THR A 64 6.72 7.81 -4.14
N PRO A 65 7.90 7.61 -4.75
CA PRO A 65 9.13 7.37 -3.99
C PRO A 65 9.35 8.41 -2.89
N GLU A 66 8.99 9.67 -3.17
CA GLU A 66 9.03 10.74 -2.17
C GLU A 66 8.10 10.42 -1.00
N THR A 67 6.80 10.15 -1.21
CA THR A 67 5.88 9.86 -0.09
C THR A 67 6.14 8.53 0.61
N TRP A 68 6.78 7.58 -0.08
CA TRP A 68 7.10 6.27 0.48
C TRP A 68 8.31 6.32 1.41
N ASP A 69 9.36 7.04 0.98
CA ASP A 69 10.58 7.23 1.76
C ASP A 69 10.50 8.44 2.71
N GLU A 70 9.42 9.23 2.69
CA GLU A 70 9.21 10.43 3.56
C GLU A 70 8.58 10.07 4.93
N GLU A 71 8.38 8.80 5.25
CA GLU A 71 7.97 8.33 6.58
C GLU A 71 9.18 8.36 7.56
N GLU A 72 9.58 9.55 8.03
CA GLU A 72 10.45 9.77 9.22
C GLU A 72 9.67 10.23 10.46
#